data_AF-A0A419UXA3-F1
#
_entry.id   AF-A0A419UXA3-F1
#
_cell.length_a   1.000
_cell.length_b   1.000
_cell.length_c   1.000
_cell.angle_alpha   90.00
_cell.angle_beta   90.00
_cell.angle_gamma   90.00
#
_symmetry.space_group_name_H-M   'P 1'
#
loop_
_entity.id
_entity.type
_entity.pdbx_description
1 polymer ?
#
loop_
_entity_poly.entity_id
_entity_poly.type
_entity_poly.pdbx_seq_one_letter_code
_entity_poly.pdbx_strand_id
1 'polypeptide(L)'
;MKAYRRKFYYVGTSQTTMEPMSMDRIRQAGFDITIIKDDLPYLISFCREWRSLFEKKAKSVDPLYRPYVEEAAAFFDDQVEHMTLCTASHHDSKTYNMPITDLVGALMLAYDAFDRVLDEYNNMPAHFETALKYYRQFSSRSDAEKSQFILNHLPDLRLSVE
;
A
#
# COMPACT_ATOMS: atom_id res chain seq x y z
N MET A 1 -36.89 12.04 -4.61
CA MET A 1 -36.21 12.51 -3.38
C MET A 1 -34.86 13.09 -3.78
N LYS A 2 -34.51 14.29 -3.26
CA LYS A 2 -33.23 14.94 -3.56
C LYS A 2 -32.10 14.08 -2.97
N ALA A 3 -31.21 13.57 -3.83
CA ALA A 3 -30.07 12.75 -3.44
C ALA A 3 -29.11 13.57 -2.59
N TYR A 4 -29.02 13.25 -1.30
CA TYR A 4 -27.99 13.81 -0.43
C TYR A 4 -26.66 13.11 -0.76
N ARG A 5 -25.89 13.71 -1.68
CA ARG A 5 -24.49 13.31 -1.93
C ARG A 5 -23.66 13.54 -0.67
N ARG A 6 -23.31 12.47 0.04
CA ARG A 6 -22.36 12.48 1.16
C ARG A 6 -20.99 12.98 0.66
N LYS A 7 -20.33 13.83 1.45
CA LYS A 7 -19.04 14.47 1.15
C LYS A 7 -18.04 14.11 2.26
N PHE A 8 -16.95 13.42 1.91
CA PHE A 8 -15.79 13.21 2.81
C PHE A 8 -14.86 14.42 2.69
N TYR A 9 -14.03 14.78 3.66
CA TYR A 9 -13.22 16.01 3.55
C TYR A 9 -11.70 15.72 3.60
N TYR A 10 -10.93 16.42 2.75
CA TYR A 10 -9.46 16.43 2.68
C TYR A 10 -8.90 17.74 3.20
N VAL A 11 -7.75 17.69 3.88
CA VAL A 11 -6.95 18.86 4.19
C VAL A 11 -5.64 18.76 3.41
N GLY A 12 -5.46 19.68 2.46
CA GLY A 12 -4.21 19.79 1.69
C GLY A 12 -3.03 20.26 2.55
N THR A 13 -1.82 20.09 2.02
CA THR A 13 -0.53 20.48 2.64
C THR A 13 -0.42 21.96 3.04
N SER A 14 -1.37 22.82 2.65
CA SER A 14 -1.47 24.23 3.08
C SER A 14 -2.43 24.49 4.25
N GLN A 15 -3.10 23.47 4.80
CA GLN A 15 -3.96 23.50 6.01
C GLN A 15 -5.12 24.54 6.05
N THR A 16 -5.44 25.25 4.98
CA THR A 16 -6.39 26.38 5.07
C THR A 16 -7.86 26.06 4.81
N THR A 17 -8.21 24.97 4.11
CA THR A 17 -9.61 24.65 3.80
C THR A 17 -9.85 23.15 3.60
N MET A 18 -10.95 22.64 4.17
CA MET A 18 -11.42 21.25 3.99
C MET A 18 -12.19 21.10 2.66
N GLU A 19 -11.75 20.19 1.78
CA GLU A 19 -12.40 19.93 0.48
C GLU A 19 -13.07 18.55 0.38
N PRO A 20 -14.25 18.43 -0.26
CA PRO A 20 -14.91 17.14 -0.44
C PRO A 20 -14.11 16.09 -1.28
N MET A 21 -13.92 14.85 -0.81
CA MET A 21 -13.34 13.69 -1.53
C MET A 21 -14.33 12.53 -1.69
N SER A 22 -14.08 11.67 -2.69
CA SER A 22 -14.79 10.40 -2.93
C SER A 22 -13.90 9.19 -2.58
N MET A 23 -14.49 8.00 -2.38
CA MET A 23 -13.76 6.75 -2.16
C MET A 23 -12.82 6.38 -3.31
N ASP A 24 -13.19 6.70 -4.55
CA ASP A 24 -12.30 6.54 -5.71
C ASP A 24 -11.08 7.45 -5.61
N ARG A 25 -11.21 8.63 -5.01
CA ARG A 25 -10.08 9.53 -4.75
C ARG A 25 -9.20 9.04 -3.59
N ILE A 26 -9.75 8.40 -2.56
CA ILE A 26 -8.97 7.75 -1.49
C ILE A 26 -8.21 6.54 -2.03
N ARG A 27 -8.79 5.81 -2.99
CA ARG A 27 -8.08 4.77 -3.75
C ARG A 27 -7.01 5.35 -4.70
N GLN A 28 -7.23 6.55 -5.23
CA GLN A 28 -6.30 7.25 -6.15
C GLN A 28 -5.26 8.14 -5.45
N ALA A 29 -5.42 8.50 -4.18
CA ALA A 29 -4.57 9.45 -3.45
C ALA A 29 -3.54 8.79 -2.52
N GLY A 30 -3.02 7.64 -2.96
CA GLY A 30 -1.86 7.00 -2.35
C GLY A 30 -0.54 7.69 -2.73
N PHE A 31 0.54 6.93 -2.74
CA PHE A 31 1.86 7.41 -3.15
C PHE A 31 2.62 6.34 -3.93
N ASP A 32 3.53 6.77 -4.80
CA ASP A 32 4.39 5.84 -5.51
C ASP A 32 5.64 5.51 -4.69
N ILE A 33 6.17 4.29 -4.83
CA ILE A 33 7.56 3.98 -4.50
C ILE A 33 8.32 3.80 -5.81
N THR A 34 9.40 4.55 -6.00
CA THR A 34 10.23 4.45 -7.20
C THR A 34 11.32 3.41 -6.97
N ILE A 35 11.26 2.33 -7.74
CA ILE A 35 12.16 1.18 -7.72
C ILE A 35 13.10 1.27 -8.92
N ILE A 36 14.40 1.13 -8.69
CA ILE A 36 15.36 1.03 -9.81
C ILE A 36 15.29 -0.36 -10.43
N LYS A 37 15.49 -0.46 -11.74
CA LYS A 37 15.33 -1.73 -12.48
C LYS A 37 16.17 -2.88 -11.90
N ASP A 38 17.40 -2.58 -11.48
CA ASP A 38 18.33 -3.56 -10.90
C ASP A 38 17.83 -4.16 -9.58
N ASP A 39 16.95 -3.44 -8.87
CA ASP A 39 16.37 -3.90 -7.61
C ASP A 39 15.07 -4.71 -7.82
N LEU A 40 14.51 -4.77 -9.04
CA LEU A 40 13.23 -5.45 -9.31
C LEU A 40 13.20 -6.92 -8.86
N PRO A 41 14.23 -7.75 -9.10
CA PRO A 41 14.21 -9.14 -8.63
C PRO A 41 14.05 -9.23 -7.11
N TYR A 42 14.66 -8.31 -6.36
CA TYR A 42 14.54 -8.26 -4.91
C TYR A 42 13.16 -7.78 -4.47
N LEU A 43 12.61 -6.77 -5.14
CA LEU A 43 11.28 -6.23 -4.83
C LEU A 43 10.17 -7.24 -5.15
N ILE A 44 10.32 -8.03 -6.21
CA ILE A 44 9.42 -9.14 -6.51
C ILE A 44 9.40 -10.13 -5.34
N SER A 45 10.56 -10.48 -4.77
CA SER A 45 10.62 -11.33 -3.58
C SER A 45 9.93 -10.68 -2.38
N PHE A 46 10.14 -9.39 -2.12
CA PHE A 46 9.44 -8.68 -1.03
C PHE A 46 7.92 -8.68 -1.21
N CYS A 47 7.42 -8.40 -2.41
CA CYS A 47 5.99 -8.43 -2.67
C CYS A 47 5.39 -9.82 -2.48
N ARG A 48 6.13 -10.90 -2.78
CA ARG A 48 5.69 -12.27 -2.47
C ARG A 48 5.60 -12.55 -0.98
N GLU A 49 6.55 -12.04 -0.19
CA GLU A 49 6.49 -12.16 1.27
C GLU A 49 5.34 -11.35 1.87
N TRP A 50 5.14 -10.10 1.41
CA TRP A 50 4.00 -9.29 1.83
C TRP A 50 2.67 -9.94 1.45
N ARG A 51 2.53 -10.43 0.22
CA ARG A 51 1.35 -11.19 -0.21
C ARG A 51 1.08 -12.35 0.77
N SER A 52 2.07 -13.19 1.02
CA SER A 52 1.96 -14.35 1.92
C SER A 52 1.56 -13.94 3.35
N LEU A 53 2.15 -12.84 3.85
CA LEU A 53 1.80 -12.24 5.13
C LEU A 53 0.31 -11.86 5.16
N PHE A 54 -0.18 -11.14 4.16
CA PHE A 54 -1.56 -10.67 4.10
C PHE A 54 -2.55 -11.83 3.92
N GLU A 55 -2.25 -12.83 3.09
CA GLU A 55 -3.06 -14.06 2.97
C GLU A 55 -3.19 -14.80 4.30
N LYS A 56 -2.10 -14.88 5.08
CA LYS A 56 -2.12 -15.48 6.42
C LYS A 56 -2.96 -14.65 7.39
N LYS A 57 -2.84 -13.32 7.35
CA LYS A 57 -3.61 -12.41 8.20
C LYS A 57 -5.10 -12.47 7.91
N ALA A 58 -5.51 -12.55 6.65
CA ALA A 58 -6.92 -12.63 6.23
C ALA A 58 -7.68 -13.80 6.90
N LYS A 59 -6.99 -14.90 7.22
CA LYS A 59 -7.57 -16.06 7.92
C LYS A 59 -7.84 -15.82 9.40
N SER A 60 -7.17 -14.84 10.00
CA SER A 60 -7.20 -14.58 11.46
C SER A 60 -7.98 -13.33 11.86
N VAL A 61 -8.23 -12.42 10.92
CA VAL A 61 -9.00 -11.19 11.19
C VAL A 61 -10.49 -11.46 11.21
N ASP A 62 -11.23 -10.56 11.85
CA ASP A 62 -12.68 -10.56 11.85
C ASP A 62 -13.22 -10.54 10.40
N PRO A 63 -14.25 -11.34 10.06
CA PRO A 63 -14.81 -11.43 8.71
C PRO A 63 -15.20 -10.08 8.09
N LEU A 64 -15.56 -9.09 8.90
CA LEU A 64 -15.90 -7.74 8.44
C LEU A 64 -14.69 -7.03 7.80
N TYR A 65 -13.48 -7.28 8.32
CA TYR A 65 -12.24 -6.65 7.87
C TYR A 65 -11.48 -7.49 6.84
N ARG A 66 -11.81 -8.79 6.73
CA ARG A 66 -11.16 -9.72 5.80
C ARG A 66 -11.05 -9.20 4.37
N PRO A 67 -12.08 -8.62 3.73
CA PRO A 67 -11.98 -8.19 2.34
C PRO A 67 -10.89 -7.16 2.08
N TYR A 68 -10.61 -6.26 3.04
CA TYR A 68 -9.56 -5.25 2.90
C TYR A 68 -8.16 -5.85 3.00
N VAL A 69 -8.01 -6.88 3.84
CA VAL A 69 -6.75 -7.61 3.99
C VAL A 69 -6.49 -8.48 2.75
N GLU A 70 -7.53 -9.07 2.17
CA GLU A 70 -7.47 -9.79 0.89
C GLU A 70 -7.14 -8.84 -0.27
N GLU A 71 -7.68 -7.62 -0.27
CA GLU A 71 -7.35 -6.58 -1.25
C GLU A 71 -5.86 -6.21 -1.21
N ALA A 72 -5.25 -6.13 -0.02
CA ALA A 72 -3.81 -5.92 0.10
C ALA A 72 -2.98 -7.10 -0.45
N ALA A 73 -3.42 -8.34 -0.21
CA ALA A 73 -2.75 -9.51 -0.79
C ALA A 73 -2.82 -9.51 -2.33
N ALA A 74 -4.01 -9.25 -2.88
CA ALA A 74 -4.21 -9.14 -4.33
C ALA A 74 -3.36 -8.03 -4.95
N PHE A 75 -3.30 -6.87 -4.30
CA PHE A 75 -2.45 -5.76 -4.74
C PHE A 75 -0.99 -6.19 -4.94
N PHE A 76 -0.39 -6.89 -3.97
CA PHE A 76 0.99 -7.34 -4.10
C PHE A 76 1.19 -8.42 -5.16
N ASP A 77 0.17 -9.25 -5.41
CA ASP A 77 0.21 -10.22 -6.51
C ASP A 77 0.26 -9.51 -7.88
N ASP A 78 -0.59 -8.50 -8.07
CA ASP A 78 -0.60 -7.66 -9.28
C ASP A 78 0.74 -6.94 -9.47
N GLN A 79 1.34 -6.42 -8.38
CA GLN A 79 2.66 -5.78 -8.46
C GLN A 79 3.75 -6.77 -8.89
N VAL A 80 3.71 -8.03 -8.43
CA VAL A 80 4.65 -9.07 -8.85
C VAL A 80 4.52 -9.34 -10.35
N GLU A 81 3.29 -9.46 -10.87
CA GLU A 81 3.06 -9.67 -12.30
C GLU A 81 3.61 -8.49 -13.12
N HIS A 82 3.24 -7.25 -12.76
CA HIS A 82 3.68 -6.05 -13.45
C HIS A 82 5.20 -5.85 -13.42
N MET A 83 5.83 -6.04 -12.26
CA MET A 83 7.29 -5.95 -12.13
C MET A 83 7.99 -7.02 -12.97
N THR A 84 7.46 -8.24 -13.00
CA THR A 84 8.01 -9.33 -13.80
C THR A 84 8.00 -8.97 -15.29
N LEU A 85 6.89 -8.42 -15.81
CA LEU A 85 6.81 -7.93 -17.20
C LEU A 85 7.85 -6.83 -17.48
N CYS A 86 8.09 -5.94 -16.52
CA CYS A 86 9.07 -4.86 -16.64
C CYS A 86 10.53 -5.33 -16.63
N THR A 87 10.81 -6.58 -16.22
CA THR A 87 12.18 -7.15 -16.31
C THR A 87 12.60 -7.49 -17.74
N ALA A 88 11.67 -7.53 -18.69
CA ALA A 88 11.97 -7.89 -20.06
C ALA A 88 12.90 -6.86 -20.76
N SER A 89 13.70 -7.36 -21.71
CA SER A 89 14.73 -6.58 -22.41
C SER A 89 14.18 -5.45 -23.28
N HIS A 90 12.90 -5.50 -23.65
CA HIS A 90 12.23 -4.49 -24.48
C HIS A 90 11.64 -3.32 -23.67
N HIS A 91 11.74 -3.34 -22.33
CA HIS A 91 11.34 -2.23 -21.48
C HIS A 91 12.54 -1.30 -21.21
N ASP A 92 12.53 -0.12 -21.85
CA ASP A 92 13.60 0.89 -21.77
C ASP A 92 13.62 1.71 -20.47
N SER A 93 12.59 1.59 -19.63
CA SER A 93 12.55 2.33 -18.37
C SER A 93 13.61 1.83 -17.39
N LYS A 94 14.36 2.77 -16.79
CA LYS A 94 15.34 2.47 -15.73
C LYS A 94 14.70 2.29 -14.35
N THR A 95 13.42 2.60 -14.22
CA THR A 95 12.69 2.57 -12.96
C THR A 95 11.28 2.00 -13.14
N TYR A 96 10.74 1.43 -12.07
CA TYR A 96 9.36 1.04 -11.93
C TYR A 96 8.74 1.85 -10.79
N ASN A 97 7.55 2.40 -11.00
CA ASN A 97 6.82 3.09 -9.94
C ASN A 97 5.72 2.16 -9.44
N MET A 98 5.82 1.74 -8.18
CA MET A 98 4.82 0.91 -7.52
C MET A 98 3.78 1.82 -6.85
N PRO A 99 2.52 1.85 -7.31
CA PRO A 99 1.49 2.75 -6.78
C PRO A 99 0.88 2.18 -5.50
N ILE A 100 1.36 2.60 -4.33
CA ILE A 100 0.83 2.16 -3.03
C ILE A 100 -0.41 2.97 -2.70
N THR A 101 -1.56 2.31 -2.66
CA THR A 101 -2.81 2.95 -2.23
C THR A 101 -2.79 3.25 -0.74
N ASP A 102 -3.56 4.25 -0.29
CA ASP A 102 -3.64 4.56 1.14
C ASP A 102 -4.13 3.38 1.98
N LEU A 103 -5.02 2.56 1.43
CA LEU A 103 -5.50 1.35 2.10
C LEU A 103 -4.33 0.38 2.33
N VAL A 104 -3.57 0.09 1.29
CA VAL A 104 -2.41 -0.80 1.37
C VAL A 104 -1.37 -0.21 2.31
N GLY A 105 -1.07 1.09 2.20
CA GLY A 105 -0.13 1.79 3.09
C GLY A 105 -0.57 1.72 4.56
N ALA A 106 -1.85 1.92 4.84
CA ALA A 106 -2.40 1.84 6.18
C ALA A 106 -2.29 0.43 6.76
N LEU A 107 -2.60 -0.59 5.96
CA LEU A 107 -2.48 -1.99 6.37
C LEU A 107 -1.01 -2.41 6.55
N MET A 108 -0.11 -1.95 5.69
CA MET A 108 1.33 -2.18 5.84
C MET A 108 1.87 -1.61 7.16
N LEU A 109 1.44 -0.40 7.54
CA LEU A 109 1.77 0.19 8.84
C LEU A 109 1.15 -0.59 9.99
N ALA A 110 -0.15 -0.94 9.91
CA ALA A 110 -0.86 -1.64 10.98
C ALA A 110 -0.27 -3.01 11.34
N TYR A 111 0.33 -3.69 10.36
CA TYR A 111 0.90 -5.03 10.54
C TYR A 111 2.42 -5.02 10.65
N ASP A 112 3.06 -3.85 10.68
CA ASP A 112 4.51 -3.69 10.64
C ASP A 112 5.12 -4.52 9.50
N ALA A 113 4.49 -4.48 8.31
CA ALA A 113 4.77 -5.39 7.21
C ALA A 113 6.22 -5.27 6.72
N PHE A 114 6.79 -4.06 6.75
CA PHE A 114 8.20 -3.84 6.44
C PHE A 114 9.12 -4.43 7.50
N ASP A 115 8.85 -4.21 8.79
CA ASP A 115 9.73 -4.69 9.87
C ASP A 115 9.78 -6.21 9.91
N ARG A 116 8.62 -6.87 9.72
CA ARG A 116 8.54 -8.33 9.63
C ARG A 116 9.38 -8.91 8.50
N VAL A 117 9.37 -8.25 7.34
CA VAL A 117 10.16 -8.67 6.20
C VAL A 117 11.63 -8.30 6.39
N LEU A 118 11.95 -7.14 6.97
CA LEU A 118 13.33 -6.77 7.31
C LEU A 118 13.98 -7.81 8.26
N ASP A 119 13.23 -8.29 9.24
CA ASP A 119 13.70 -9.31 10.17
C ASP A 119 14.11 -10.61 9.48
N GLU A 120 13.38 -11.04 8.45
CA GLU A 120 13.71 -12.24 7.67
C GLU A 120 14.99 -12.04 6.84
N TYR A 121 15.24 -10.81 6.36
CA TYR A 121 16.36 -10.47 5.49
C TYR A 121 17.61 -9.98 6.24
N ASN A 122 17.56 -9.83 7.57
CA ASN A 122 18.72 -9.48 8.42
C ASN A 122 19.92 -10.43 8.23
N ASN A 123 19.69 -11.65 7.71
CA ASN A 123 20.74 -12.63 7.44
C ASN A 123 21.41 -12.46 6.05
N MET A 124 21.01 -11.47 5.26
CA MET A 124 21.52 -11.26 3.90
C MET A 124 21.85 -9.78 3.64
N PRO A 125 23.12 -9.34 3.88
CA PRO A 125 23.49 -7.93 3.90
C PRO A 125 23.16 -7.14 2.62
N ALA A 126 23.31 -7.76 1.44
CA ALA A 126 23.01 -7.10 0.18
C ALA A 126 21.51 -6.82 -0.01
N HIS A 127 20.63 -7.67 0.54
CA HIS A 127 19.18 -7.44 0.49
C HIS A 127 18.71 -6.50 1.59
N PHE A 128 19.39 -6.51 2.75
CA PHE A 128 19.08 -5.61 3.86
C PHE A 128 19.22 -4.13 3.47
N GLU A 129 20.29 -3.74 2.79
CA GLU A 129 20.47 -2.36 2.32
C GLU A 129 19.38 -1.94 1.32
N THR A 130 19.02 -2.84 0.41
CA THR A 130 17.92 -2.64 -0.54
C THR A 130 16.59 -2.49 0.20
N ALA A 131 16.30 -3.35 1.16
CA ALA A 131 15.10 -3.27 2.00
C ALA A 131 15.02 -1.93 2.74
N LEU A 132 16.12 -1.52 3.37
CA LEU A 132 16.22 -0.29 4.14
C LEU A 132 16.01 0.95 3.26
N LYS A 133 16.53 0.95 2.04
CA LYS A 133 16.29 2.01 1.04
C LYS A 133 14.80 2.18 0.76
N TYR A 134 14.07 1.10 0.49
CA TYR A 134 12.64 1.19 0.17
C TYR A 134 11.76 1.43 1.38
N TYR A 135 12.15 0.91 2.54
CA TYR A 135 11.53 1.25 3.83
C TYR A 135 11.59 2.75 4.10
N ARG A 136 12.76 3.40 3.92
CA ARG A 136 12.90 4.86 4.08
C ARG A 136 12.00 5.63 3.12
N GLN A 137 11.90 5.20 1.85
CA GLN A 137 10.98 5.82 0.90
C GLN A 137 9.53 5.70 1.37
N PHE A 138 9.10 4.49 1.74
CA PHE A 138 7.76 4.26 2.29
C PHE A 138 7.49 5.13 3.51
N SER A 139 8.35 5.10 4.52
CA SER A 139 8.22 5.87 5.77
C SER A 139 8.17 7.38 5.54
N SER A 140 8.88 7.88 4.53
CA SER A 140 8.87 9.32 4.20
C SER A 140 7.58 9.79 3.50
N ARG A 141 6.85 8.88 2.85
CA ARG A 141 5.67 9.18 2.03
C ARG A 141 4.36 8.73 2.68
N SER A 142 4.41 7.75 3.59
CA SER A 142 3.25 7.29 4.32
C SER A 142 2.82 8.30 5.38
N ASP A 143 1.52 8.53 5.47
CA ASP A 143 0.91 9.40 6.47
C ASP A 143 0.28 8.51 7.55
N ALA A 144 0.89 8.51 8.74
CA ALA A 144 0.47 7.68 9.86
C ALA A 144 -0.90 8.10 10.42
N GLU A 145 -1.20 9.40 10.46
CA GLU A 145 -2.47 9.91 10.98
C GLU A 145 -3.62 9.52 10.05
N LYS A 146 -3.43 9.75 8.74
CA LYS A 146 -4.36 9.33 7.70
C LYS A 146 -4.56 7.82 7.71
N SER A 147 -3.47 7.05 7.87
CA SER A 147 -3.52 5.59 7.94
C SER A 147 -4.35 5.11 9.13
N GLN A 148 -4.10 5.66 10.33
CA GLN A 148 -4.86 5.30 11.52
C GLN A 148 -6.34 5.68 11.37
N PHE A 149 -6.63 6.83 10.76
CA PHE A 149 -8.01 7.23 10.45
C PHE A 149 -8.72 6.20 9.56
N ILE A 150 -8.08 5.77 8.47
CA ILE A 150 -8.65 4.76 7.55
C ILE A 150 -8.98 3.48 8.32
N LEU A 151 -8.02 2.96 9.10
CA LEU A 151 -8.18 1.70 9.84
C LEU A 151 -9.34 1.76 10.84
N ASN A 152 -9.48 2.88 11.55
CA ASN A 152 -10.55 3.08 12.53
C ASN A 152 -11.95 3.11 11.91
N HIS A 153 -12.06 3.37 10.60
CA HIS A 153 -13.34 3.57 9.91
C HIS A 153 -13.58 2.59 8.75
N LEU A 154 -12.74 1.57 8.54
CA LEU A 154 -12.84 0.65 7.39
C LEU A 154 -14.28 0.14 7.11
N PRO A 155 -15.05 -0.34 8.09
CA PRO A 155 -16.44 -0.78 7.86
C PRO A 155 -17.39 0.38 7.51
N ASP A 156 -17.21 1.54 8.16
CA ASP A 156 -18.05 2.73 7.97
C ASP A 156 -17.80 3.37 6.61
N LEU A 157 -16.57 3.28 6.10
CA LEU A 157 -16.23 3.69 4.73
C LEU A 157 -17.05 2.90 3.69
N ARG A 158 -17.46 1.66 3.98
CA ARG A 158 -18.31 0.86 3.09
C ARG A 158 -19.80 1.20 3.21
N LEU A 159 -20.30 1.43 4.42
CA LEU A 159 -21.70 1.77 4.72
C LEU A 159 -22.09 3.19 4.27
N SER A 160 -21.09 4.00 3.96
CA SER A 160 -21.27 5.36 3.48
C SER A 160 -21.76 5.45 2.02
N VAL A 161 -21.78 4.33 1.29
CA VAL A 161 -22.30 4.20 -0.09
C VAL A 161 -23.75 3.70 -0.05
N GLU A 162 -24.69 4.64 0.08
CA GLU A 162 -26.12 4.45 -0.23
C GLU A 162 -26.67 5.68 -0.95
#